data_AF-A0A430FWQ7-F1
#
_entry.id   AF-A0A430FWQ7-F1
#
_cell.length_a   1.000
_cell.length_b   1.000
_cell.length_c   1.000
_cell.angle_alpha   90.00
_cell.angle_beta   90.00
_cell.angle_gamma   90.00
#
_symmetry.space_group_name_H-M   'P 1'
#
loop_
_entity.id
_entity.type
_entity.pdbx_description
1 polymer ?
#
loop_
_entity_poly.entity_id
_entity_poly.type
_entity_poly.pdbx_seq_one_letter_code
_entity_poly.pdbx_strand_id
1 'polypeptide(L)'
;MWGNLSLNAKYAMVEDDAIVCAPSPFIATDDWFLLGVLNSHAADWYVHQVAVTRSGGYMEYKPVFVEQIPIPTAVESDVRGRIAVLAQSAQQKCQSGVSAKDEEREIDELVYAAFGITAEERQEIEQSSL
;
A
#
# COMPACT_ATOMS: atom_id res chain seq x y z
N MET A 1 8.51 4.34 -4.32
CA MET A 1 8.57 3.93 -5.74
C MET A 1 7.74 2.67 -5.94
N TRP A 2 7.20 2.45 -7.13
CA TRP A 2 6.47 1.23 -7.49
C TRP A 2 6.57 0.95 -8.99
N GLY A 3 6.28 -0.29 -9.40
CA GLY A 3 6.23 -0.66 -10.82
C GLY A 3 4.90 -0.25 -11.46
N ASN A 4 4.93 0.22 -12.72
CA ASN A 4 3.71 0.63 -13.43
C ASN A 4 2.72 -0.52 -13.69
N LEU A 5 3.18 -1.77 -13.79
CA LEU A 5 2.33 -2.95 -13.97
C LEU A 5 2.59 -3.94 -12.85
N SER A 6 1.56 -4.25 -12.07
CA SER A 6 1.64 -5.22 -10.96
C SER A 6 0.31 -5.95 -10.78
N LEU A 7 0.35 -7.11 -10.16
CA LEU A 7 -0.87 -7.86 -9.78
C LEU A 7 -1.50 -7.30 -8.50
N ASN A 8 -0.70 -6.66 -7.66
CA ASN A 8 -1.12 -6.04 -6.40
C ASN A 8 -0.19 -4.87 -6.07
N ALA A 9 -0.56 -4.07 -5.07
CA ALA A 9 0.24 -3.01 -4.50
C ALA A 9 1.65 -3.50 -4.12
N LYS A 10 2.67 -2.84 -4.65
CA LYS A 10 4.10 -3.11 -4.37
C LYS A 10 4.86 -1.80 -4.26
N TYR A 11 4.50 -1.01 -3.24
CA TYR A 11 5.16 0.25 -2.96
C TYR A 11 6.35 0.00 -2.01
N ALA A 12 7.48 0.64 -2.30
CA ALA A 12 8.67 0.58 -1.47
C ALA A 12 9.31 1.96 -1.30
N MET A 13 9.86 2.21 -0.12
CA MET A 13 10.84 3.27 0.11
C MET A 13 12.16 2.90 -0.54
N VAL A 14 12.84 3.88 -1.12
CA VAL A 14 14.15 3.71 -1.75
C VAL A 14 15.11 4.75 -1.21
N GLU A 15 16.40 4.43 -1.25
CA GLU A 15 17.48 5.32 -0.81
C GLU A 15 17.61 6.54 -1.73
N ASP A 16 18.09 7.65 -1.17
CA ASP A 16 18.16 8.95 -1.85
C ASP A 16 19.06 8.96 -3.09
N ASP A 17 20.04 8.05 -3.16
CA ASP A 17 20.99 7.91 -4.27
C ASP A 17 20.57 6.85 -5.30
N ALA A 18 19.39 6.24 -5.13
CA ALA A 18 18.87 5.26 -6.07
C ALA A 18 18.57 5.87 -7.45
N ILE A 19 19.01 5.20 -8.51
CA ILE A 19 18.68 5.56 -9.89
C ILE A 19 17.36 4.89 -10.29
N VAL A 20 16.34 5.70 -10.55
CA VAL A 20 15.00 5.25 -10.93
C VAL A 20 14.84 5.29 -12.45
N CYS A 21 14.67 4.12 -13.09
CA CYS A 21 14.45 4.02 -14.53
C CYS A 21 12.95 3.96 -14.86
N ALA A 22 12.52 4.67 -15.90
CA ALA A 22 11.14 4.60 -16.37
C ALA A 22 10.80 3.21 -16.99
N PRO A 23 9.54 2.72 -16.86
CA PRO A 23 8.41 3.33 -16.16
C PRO A 23 8.34 2.89 -14.68
N SER A 24 8.88 3.72 -13.78
CA SER A 24 8.83 3.49 -12.33
C SER A 24 8.49 4.79 -11.63
N PRO A 25 7.21 5.04 -11.31
CA PRO A 25 6.80 6.24 -10.61
C PRO A 25 7.23 6.23 -9.14
N PHE A 26 7.32 7.41 -8.54
CA PHE A 26 7.62 7.58 -7.13
C PHE A 26 6.97 8.86 -6.57
N ILE A 27 6.80 8.88 -5.25
CA ILE A 27 6.45 10.05 -4.46
C ILE A 27 7.71 10.42 -3.68
N ALA A 28 8.13 11.69 -3.74
CA ALA A 28 9.26 12.18 -2.96
C ALA A 28 8.80 12.45 -1.52
N THR A 29 8.98 11.48 -0.63
CA THR A 29 8.53 11.53 0.77
C THR A 29 9.37 10.62 1.64
N ASP A 30 9.44 10.92 2.93
CA ASP A 30 9.98 10.09 4.01
C ASP A 30 8.88 9.51 4.91
N ASP A 31 7.62 9.68 4.54
CA ASP A 31 6.45 9.29 5.33
C ASP A 31 6.17 7.78 5.27
N TRP A 32 6.71 7.04 6.23
CA TRP A 32 6.47 5.61 6.39
C TRP A 32 5.01 5.26 6.66
N PHE A 33 4.21 6.18 7.24
CA PHE A 33 2.78 5.94 7.39
C PHE A 33 2.09 5.85 6.03
N LEU A 34 2.45 6.75 5.10
CA LEU A 34 1.93 6.70 3.73
C LEU A 34 2.29 5.38 3.04
N LEU A 35 3.52 4.89 3.23
CA LEU A 35 3.92 3.58 2.71
C LEU A 35 3.02 2.45 3.24
N GLY A 36 2.74 2.45 4.54
CA GLY A 36 1.86 1.47 5.17
C GLY A 36 0.44 1.53 4.60
N VAL A 37 -0.14 2.72 4.49
CA VAL A 37 -1.47 2.92 3.90
C VAL A 37 -1.52 2.43 2.45
N LEU A 38 -0.55 2.80 1.61
CA LEU A 38 -0.54 2.45 0.19
C LEU A 38 -0.42 0.94 -0.06
N ASN A 39 0.24 0.19 0.83
CA ASN A 39 0.35 -1.27 0.74
C ASN A 39 -0.78 -2.02 1.46
N SER A 40 -1.75 -1.32 2.06
CA SER A 40 -2.89 -1.98 2.69
C SER A 40 -3.87 -2.56 1.67
N HIS A 41 -4.60 -3.61 2.05
CA HIS A 41 -5.66 -4.20 1.25
C HIS A 41 -6.75 -3.19 0.86
N ALA A 42 -7.10 -2.25 1.77
CA ALA A 42 -8.07 -1.20 1.47
C ALA A 42 -7.62 -0.28 0.32
N ALA A 43 -6.35 0.15 0.34
CA ALA A 43 -5.78 0.98 -0.70
C ALA A 43 -5.63 0.23 -2.02
N ASP A 44 -5.14 -1.02 -1.96
CA ASP A 44 -5.01 -1.88 -3.13
C ASP A 44 -6.37 -2.09 -3.80
N TRP A 45 -7.39 -2.49 -3.02
CA TRP A 45 -8.75 -2.65 -3.50
C TRP A 45 -9.31 -1.39 -4.15
N TYR A 46 -9.07 -0.22 -3.56
CA TYR A 46 -9.53 1.05 -4.12
C TYR A 46 -8.90 1.31 -5.50
N VAL A 47 -7.58 1.11 -5.64
CA VAL A 47 -6.92 1.25 -6.94
C VAL A 47 -7.52 0.30 -7.97
N HIS A 48 -7.87 -0.93 -7.58
CA HIS A 48 -8.52 -1.88 -8.47
C HIS A 48 -9.89 -1.42 -8.98
N GLN A 49 -10.59 -0.53 -8.26
CA GLN A 49 -11.85 0.04 -8.72
C GLN A 49 -11.69 1.11 -9.80
N VAL A 50 -10.53 1.79 -9.85
CA VAL A 50 -10.32 2.95 -10.74
C VAL A 50 -9.27 2.74 -11.82
N ALA A 51 -8.32 1.81 -11.61
CA ALA A 51 -7.23 1.55 -12.52
C ALA A 51 -7.62 0.62 -13.67
N VAL A 52 -6.80 0.65 -14.72
CA VAL A 52 -7.03 -0.16 -15.93
C VAL A 52 -6.36 -1.53 -15.80
N THR A 53 -7.16 -2.59 -15.95
CA THR A 53 -6.66 -3.96 -16.06
C THR A 53 -6.11 -4.23 -17.47
N ARG A 54 -4.99 -4.93 -17.54
CA ARG A 54 -4.31 -5.39 -18.75
C ARG A 54 -4.35 -6.92 -18.85
N SER A 55 -3.87 -7.46 -19.97
CA SER A 55 -3.82 -8.91 -20.20
C SER A 55 -3.09 -9.63 -19.06
N GLY A 56 -3.65 -10.76 -18.62
CA GLY A 56 -3.07 -11.56 -17.53
C GLY A 56 -3.38 -11.05 -16.12
N GLY A 57 -4.34 -10.13 -15.96
CA GLY A 57 -4.75 -9.63 -14.64
C GLY A 57 -3.86 -8.52 -14.07
N TYR A 58 -2.86 -8.06 -14.82
CA TYR A 58 -2.00 -6.96 -14.39
C TYR A 58 -2.78 -5.65 -14.34
N MET A 59 -2.64 -4.93 -13.24
CA MET A 59 -3.18 -3.60 -13.05
C MET A 59 -2.13 -2.55 -13.36
N GLU A 60 -2.57 -1.45 -13.97
CA GLU A 60 -1.71 -0.32 -14.28
C GLU A 60 -1.73 0.73 -13.15
N TYR A 61 -0.67 0.75 -12.32
CA TYR A 61 -0.47 1.69 -11.21
C TYR A 61 0.12 3.03 -11.68
N LYS A 62 -0.56 3.72 -12.58
CA LYS A 62 -0.14 5.08 -12.99
C LYS A 62 -0.36 6.09 -11.86
N PRO A 63 0.45 7.16 -11.76
CA PRO A 63 0.24 8.24 -10.80
C PRO A 63 -1.20 8.76 -10.77
N VAL A 64 -1.83 8.91 -11.93
CA VAL A 64 -3.22 9.39 -12.05
C VAL A 64 -4.25 8.53 -11.32
N PHE A 65 -3.97 7.25 -11.06
CA PHE A 65 -4.84 6.36 -10.27
C PHE A 65 -4.40 6.31 -8.81
N VAL A 66 -3.08 6.26 -8.57
CA VAL A 66 -2.51 6.23 -7.21
C VAL A 66 -2.81 7.50 -6.43
N GLU A 67 -2.81 8.66 -7.09
CA GLU A 67 -3.16 9.96 -6.47
C GLU A 67 -4.64 10.06 -6.04
N GLN A 68 -5.50 9.15 -6.51
CA GLN A 68 -6.90 9.10 -6.10
C GLN A 68 -7.13 8.29 -4.83
N ILE A 69 -6.14 7.52 -4.37
CA ILE A 69 -6.26 6.71 -3.15
C ILE A 69 -6.56 7.62 -1.96
N PRO A 70 -7.68 7.43 -1.25
CA PRO A 70 -7.95 8.18 -0.03
C PRO A 70 -6.88 7.89 1.01
N ILE A 71 -6.33 8.94 1.63
CA ILE A 71 -5.41 8.81 2.77
C ILE A 71 -6.19 9.18 4.05
N PRO A 72 -6.19 8.34 5.09
CA PRO A 72 -6.98 8.62 6.28
C PRO A 72 -6.34 9.80 7.04
N THR A 73 -7.14 10.85 7.29
CA THR A 73 -6.68 12.12 7.87
C THR A 73 -6.92 12.22 9.38
N ALA A 74 -7.93 11.53 9.91
CA ALA A 74 -8.31 11.54 11.32
C ALA A 74 -7.71 10.35 12.09
N VAL A 75 -6.40 10.12 11.94
CA VAL A 75 -5.68 9.02 12.62
C VAL A 75 -4.96 9.56 13.85
N GLU A 76 -5.16 8.92 15.00
CA GLU A 76 -4.42 9.25 16.23
C GLU A 76 -2.91 9.11 16.03
N SER A 77 -2.12 9.97 16.68
CA SER A 77 -0.66 10.02 16.51
C SER A 77 0.02 8.68 16.76
N ASP A 78 -0.47 7.94 17.76
CA ASP A 78 0.11 6.66 18.18
C ASP A 78 -0.17 5.57 17.14
N VAL A 79 -1.37 5.56 16.57
CA VAL A 79 -1.76 4.65 15.48
C VAL A 79 -0.96 4.97 14.22
N ARG A 80 -0.84 6.26 13.88
CA ARG A 80 -0.03 6.71 12.74
C ARG A 80 1.44 6.26 12.89
N GLY A 81 2.01 6.45 14.07
CA GLY A 81 3.36 6.00 14.41
C GLY A 81 3.50 4.48 14.35
N ARG A 82 2.49 3.73 14.82
CA ARG A 82 2.49 2.27 14.76
C ARG A 82 2.52 1.76 13.31
N ILE A 83 1.67 2.29 12.44
CA ILE A 83 1.65 1.93 11.01
C ILE A 83 3.02 2.24 10.38
N ALA A 84 3.61 3.40 10.66
CA ALA A 84 4.92 3.77 10.15
C ALA A 84 6.03 2.76 10.56
N VAL A 85 6.06 2.38 11.84
CA VAL A 85 7.03 1.38 12.36
C VAL A 85 6.81 0.00 11.72
N LEU A 86 5.56 -0.42 11.58
CA LEU A 86 5.21 -1.69 10.93
C LEU A 86 5.63 -1.70 9.46
N ALA A 87 5.38 -0.61 8.72
CA ALA A 87 5.75 -0.50 7.32
C ALA A 87 7.27 -0.56 7.11
N GLN A 88 8.04 0.09 8.01
CA GLN A 88 9.48 0.00 8.02
C GLN A 88 9.97 -1.43 8.31
N SER A 89 9.41 -2.08 9.35
CA SER A 89 9.72 -3.48 9.69
C SER A 89 9.40 -4.44 8.55
N ALA A 90 8.24 -4.27 7.92
CA ALA A 90 7.79 -5.09 6.80
C ALA A 90 8.76 -5.00 5.62
N GLN A 91 9.15 -3.78 5.22
CA GLN A 91 10.11 -3.61 4.13
C GLN A 91 11.48 -4.23 4.45
N GLN A 92 12.00 -4.04 5.67
CA GLN A 92 13.27 -4.64 6.10
C GLN A 92 13.22 -6.18 6.10
N LYS A 93 12.12 -6.77 6.58
CA LYS A 93 11.91 -8.22 6.54
C LYS A 93 11.92 -8.74 5.11
N CYS A 94 11.16 -8.12 4.22
CA CYS A 94 11.13 -8.47 2.81
C CYS A 94 12.52 -8.40 2.15
N GLN A 95 13.32 -7.38 2.47
CA GLN A 95 14.71 -7.26 1.99
C GLN A 95 15.63 -8.37 2.52
N SER A 96 15.40 -8.84 3.76
CA SER A 96 16.14 -9.97 4.36
C SER A 96 15.59 -11.36 3.97
N GLY A 97 14.54 -11.43 3.14
CA GLY A 97 13.88 -12.69 2.78
C GLY A 97 13.02 -13.30 3.89
N VAL A 98 12.68 -12.52 4.92
CA VAL A 98 11.78 -12.90 6.01
C VAL A 98 10.36 -12.48 5.68
N SER A 99 9.37 -13.29 6.06
CA SER A 99 7.96 -12.99 5.87
C SER A 99 7.51 -11.78 6.70
N ALA A 100 6.90 -10.79 6.06
CA ALA A 100 6.31 -9.59 6.67
C ALA A 100 4.79 -9.70 6.92
N LYS A 101 4.20 -10.88 6.70
CA LYS A 101 2.74 -11.11 6.79
C LYS A 101 2.08 -10.68 8.09
N ASP A 102 2.79 -10.75 9.22
CA ASP A 102 2.24 -10.31 10.50
C ASP A 102 2.16 -8.80 10.60
N GLU A 103 3.18 -8.08 10.12
CA GLU A 103 3.14 -6.62 9.98
C GLU A 103 2.09 -6.16 8.97
N GLU A 104 2.02 -6.81 7.81
CA GLU A 104 1.04 -6.49 6.77
C GLU A 104 -0.39 -6.62 7.31
N ARG A 105 -0.69 -7.74 7.99
CA ARG A 105 -2.00 -7.96 8.63
C ARG A 105 -2.32 -6.89 9.68
N GLU A 106 -1.36 -6.53 10.53
CA GLU A 106 -1.59 -5.50 11.55
C GLU A 106 -1.80 -4.11 10.92
N ILE A 107 -1.08 -3.78 9.85
CA ILE A 107 -1.31 -2.56 9.06
C ILE A 107 -2.74 -2.55 8.52
N ASP A 108 -3.20 -3.64 7.91
CA ASP A 108 -4.56 -3.74 7.37
C ASP A 108 -5.62 -3.51 8.45
N GLU A 109 -5.47 -4.14 9.62
CA GLU A 109 -6.39 -3.94 10.75
C GLU A 109 -6.48 -2.47 11.18
N LEU A 110 -5.34 -1.80 11.30
CA LEU A 110 -5.27 -0.38 11.70
C LEU A 110 -5.84 0.54 10.61
N VAL A 111 -5.58 0.24 9.33
CA VAL A 111 -6.10 1.03 8.21
C VAL A 111 -7.61 0.85 8.06
N TYR A 112 -8.13 -0.37 8.19
CA TYR A 112 -9.57 -0.62 8.21
C TYR A 112 -10.25 0.14 9.36
N ALA A 113 -9.65 0.15 10.54
CA ALA A 113 -10.16 0.93 11.68
C ALA A 113 -10.13 2.44 11.39
N ALA A 114 -9.06 2.95 10.77
CA ALA A 114 -8.92 4.36 10.40
C ALA A 114 -9.98 4.85 9.40
N PHE A 115 -10.43 3.98 8.51
CA PHE A 115 -11.52 4.28 7.57
C PHE A 115 -12.92 3.95 8.10
N GLY A 116 -13.02 3.27 9.25
CA GLY A 116 -14.31 2.80 9.77
C GLY A 116 -14.93 1.65 8.96
N ILE A 117 -14.11 0.85 8.27
CA ILE A 117 -14.56 -0.24 7.41
C ILE A 117 -15.12 -1.39 8.26
N THR A 118 -16.37 -1.78 7.98
CA THR A 118 -17.09 -2.81 8.73
C THR A 118 -16.58 -4.22 8.41
N ALA A 119 -16.99 -5.21 9.20
CA ALA A 119 -16.60 -6.60 8.95
C ALA A 119 -17.12 -7.12 7.60
N GLU A 120 -18.33 -6.70 7.21
CA GLU A 120 -18.94 -7.06 5.92
C GLU A 120 -18.14 -6.46 4.75
N GLU A 121 -17.76 -5.18 4.85
CA GLU A 121 -16.98 -4.51 3.82
C GLU A 121 -15.57 -5.11 3.68
N ARG A 122 -14.93 -5.49 4.80
CA ARG A 122 -13.63 -6.20 4.78
C ARG A 122 -13.72 -7.51 3.99
N GLN A 123 -14.79 -8.27 4.20
CA GLN A 123 -14.98 -9.54 3.51
C GLN A 123 -15.08 -9.34 1.99
N GLU A 124 -15.75 -8.29 1.52
CA GLU A 124 -15.84 -7.94 0.10
C GLU A 124 -14.49 -7.48 -0.47
N ILE A 125 -13.75 -6.67 0.29
CA ILE A 125 -12.40 -6.21 -0.07
C ILE A 125 -11.45 -7.40 -0.26
N GLU A 126 -11.44 -8.34 0.70
CA GLU A 126 -10.56 -9.50 0.68
C GLU A 126 -10.93 -10.52 -0.41
N GLN A 127 -12.22 -10.70 -0.70
CA GLN A 127 -12.67 -11.57 -1.80
C GLN A 127 -12.33 -11.00 -3.18
N SER A 128 -12.37 -9.68 -3.32
CA SER A 128 -12.05 -9.00 -4.58
C SER A 128 -10.55 -8.92 -4.86
N SER A 129 -9.71 -9.19 -3.86
CA SER A 129 -8.25 -9.10 -3.94
C SER A 129 -7.57 -10.47 -4.26
N LEU A 130 -8.36 -11.48 -4.64
CA LEU A 130 -7.94 -12.84 -5.04
C LEU A 130 -8.04 -13.04 -6.56
#